data_AF-A0A7X8YQZ1-F1
#
_entry.id   AF-A0A7X8YQZ1-F1
#
_cell.length_a   1.000
_cell.length_b   1.000
_cell.length_c   1.000
_cell.angle_alpha   90.00
_cell.angle_beta   90.00
_cell.angle_gamma   90.00
#
_symmetry.space_group_name_H-M   'P 1'
#
loop_
_entity.id
_entity.type
_entity.pdbx_description
1 polymer ?
#
loop_
_entity_poly.entity_id
_entity_poly.type
_entity_poly.pdbx_seq_one_letter_code
_entity_poly.pdbx_strand_id
1 'polypeptide(L)'
;KSDYYELYPHQDDGGYLAGLVTACRKCLQTLPSYEAVQQEVLQLAHLYIELQVRKHIDWAVRERELISWAEVEAANYEDIYWQEFAAASGSTLAVFALFALAAGDEVCVEQVQAVSNTYFPWICGLHILLDYFIDREEDRQGSDLNFTFYYKDEAAMSRRLKHFIGQSHAQLAHLENSTFTRTVVEGLLAMYLSDQKVKRQKLQKTAAALLDESGPNTWRVYRLCALVRRFF
;
A
#
# COMPACT_ATOMS: atom_id res chain seq x y z
N LYS A 1 7.15 -21.42 -20.17
CA LYS A 1 7.15 -21.53 -18.68
C LYS A 1 8.51 -21.00 -18.26
N SER A 2 8.56 -19.89 -17.52
CA SER A 2 9.83 -19.31 -17.08
C SER A 2 10.27 -19.98 -15.79
N ASP A 3 11.57 -20.18 -15.61
CA ASP A 3 12.15 -20.65 -14.36
C ASP A 3 12.38 -19.44 -13.43
N TYR A 4 11.55 -19.33 -12.38
CA TYR A 4 11.63 -18.21 -11.44
C TYR A 4 12.88 -18.26 -10.55
N TYR A 5 13.52 -19.42 -10.44
CA TYR A 5 14.69 -19.65 -9.58
C TYR A 5 15.98 -19.78 -10.39
N GLU A 6 15.97 -19.45 -11.69
CA GLU A 6 17.13 -19.59 -12.60
C GLU A 6 18.41 -18.95 -12.03
N LEU A 7 18.26 -17.84 -11.31
CA LEU A 7 19.36 -17.08 -10.69
C LEU A 7 19.52 -17.33 -9.18
N TYR A 8 18.84 -18.34 -8.61
CA TYR A 8 18.83 -18.61 -7.17
C TYR A 8 19.40 -20.01 -6.83
N PRO A 9 20.16 -20.17 -5.72
CA PRO A 9 20.78 -21.46 -5.36
C PRO A 9 19.81 -22.58 -4.96
N HIS A 10 18.60 -22.25 -4.51
CA HIS A 10 17.60 -23.22 -4.05
C HIS A 10 16.37 -23.22 -4.97
N GLN A 11 16.27 -24.21 -5.86
CA GLN A 11 15.27 -24.22 -6.94
C GLN A 11 14.14 -25.24 -6.73
N ASP A 12 14.35 -26.27 -5.91
CA ASP A 12 13.33 -27.28 -5.64
C ASP A 12 12.34 -26.79 -4.58
N ASP A 13 11.28 -26.12 -5.04
CA ASP A 13 10.15 -25.68 -4.22
C ASP A 13 8.97 -26.67 -4.24
N GLY A 14 9.14 -27.88 -4.80
CA GLY A 14 8.07 -28.85 -4.96
C GLY A 14 6.93 -28.41 -5.89
N GLY A 15 7.16 -27.40 -6.75
CA GLY A 15 6.14 -26.82 -7.63
C GLY A 15 5.25 -25.78 -6.96
N TYR A 16 5.60 -25.31 -5.76
CA TYR A 16 4.79 -24.39 -4.96
C TYR A 16 4.48 -23.08 -5.70
N LEU A 17 5.51 -22.36 -6.18
CA LEU A 17 5.34 -21.07 -6.86
C LEU A 17 4.57 -21.23 -8.18
N ALA A 18 4.89 -22.28 -8.95
CA ALA A 18 4.16 -22.61 -10.17
C ALA A 18 2.68 -22.91 -9.90
N GLY A 19 2.38 -23.53 -8.76
CA GLY A 19 1.03 -23.78 -8.26
C GLY A 19 0.28 -22.48 -7.96
N LEU A 20 0.90 -21.55 -7.22
CA LEU A 20 0.32 -20.23 -6.92
C LEU A 20 0.01 -19.44 -8.21
N VAL A 21 0.98 -19.36 -9.13
CA VAL A 21 0.79 -18.65 -10.41
C VAL A 21 -0.36 -19.26 -11.22
N THR A 22 -0.45 -20.59 -11.24
CA THR A 22 -1.50 -21.31 -11.96
C THR A 22 -2.88 -21.09 -11.32
N ALA A 23 -2.96 -21.07 -9.99
CA ALA A 23 -4.19 -20.77 -9.26
C ALA A 23 -4.66 -19.34 -9.57
N CYS A 24 -3.77 -18.35 -9.50
CA CYS A 24 -4.11 -16.96 -9.85
C CYS A 24 -4.61 -16.86 -11.30
N ARG A 25 -3.90 -17.44 -12.27
CA ARG A 25 -4.33 -17.43 -13.68
C ARG A 25 -5.70 -18.04 -13.90
N LYS A 26 -6.01 -19.16 -13.23
CA LYS A 26 -7.33 -19.80 -13.28
C LYS A 26 -8.42 -18.88 -12.73
N CYS A 27 -8.19 -18.22 -11.59
CA CYS A 27 -9.15 -17.28 -11.03
C CYS A 27 -9.34 -16.04 -11.92
N LEU A 28 -8.26 -15.49 -12.49
CA LEU A 28 -8.35 -14.32 -13.37
C LEU A 28 -9.13 -14.63 -14.66
N GLN A 29 -9.04 -15.86 -15.16
CA GLN A 29 -9.84 -16.31 -16.32
C GLN A 29 -11.35 -16.35 -16.05
N THR A 30 -11.79 -16.34 -14.78
CA THR A 30 -13.22 -16.32 -14.44
C THR A 30 -13.78 -14.91 -14.25
N LEU A 31 -12.94 -13.87 -14.28
CA LEU A 31 -13.38 -12.48 -14.13
C LEU A 31 -13.91 -11.96 -15.47
N PRO A 32 -15.19 -11.57 -15.57
CA PRO A 32 -15.82 -11.18 -16.84
C PRO A 32 -15.08 -10.05 -17.57
N SER A 33 -14.56 -9.09 -16.81
CA SER A 33 -13.94 -7.88 -17.36
C SER A 33 -12.44 -7.78 -17.06
N TYR A 34 -11.73 -8.91 -16.93
CA TYR A 34 -10.29 -8.89 -16.62
C TYR A 34 -9.47 -8.12 -17.67
N GLU A 35 -9.81 -8.26 -18.94
CA GLU A 35 -9.12 -7.58 -20.04
C GLU A 35 -9.14 -6.04 -19.87
N ALA A 36 -10.24 -5.48 -19.33
CA ALA A 36 -10.37 -4.05 -19.10
C ALA A 36 -9.39 -3.50 -18.05
N VAL A 37 -9.01 -4.32 -17.06
CA VAL A 37 -8.10 -3.91 -15.96
C VAL A 37 -6.67 -4.40 -16.13
N GLN A 38 -6.41 -5.26 -17.12
CA GLN A 38 -5.15 -6.02 -17.22
C GLN A 38 -3.93 -5.10 -17.30
N GLN A 39 -3.99 -4.08 -18.15
CA GLN A 39 -2.87 -3.16 -18.35
C GLN A 39 -2.48 -2.47 -17.04
N GLU A 40 -3.47 -1.93 -16.32
CA GLU A 40 -3.26 -1.21 -15.08
C GLU A 40 -2.72 -2.13 -13.97
N VAL A 41 -3.26 -3.34 -13.87
CA VAL A 41 -2.77 -4.35 -12.93
C VAL A 41 -1.30 -4.69 -13.20
N LEU A 42 -0.92 -4.84 -14.47
CA LEU A 42 0.47 -5.14 -14.84
C LEU A 42 1.40 -3.97 -14.52
N GLN A 43 0.95 -2.73 -14.69
CA GLN A 43 1.72 -1.54 -14.32
C GLN A 43 1.94 -1.47 -12.81
N LEU A 44 0.89 -1.64 -12.00
CA LEU A 44 1.00 -1.66 -10.54
C LEU A 44 1.88 -2.81 -10.03
N ALA A 45 1.75 -4.00 -10.64
CA ALA A 45 2.61 -5.13 -10.33
C ALA A 45 4.08 -4.86 -10.69
N HIS A 46 4.33 -4.17 -11.80
CA HIS A 46 5.68 -3.76 -12.18
C HIS A 46 6.28 -2.78 -11.17
N LEU A 47 5.55 -1.75 -10.74
CA LEU A 47 6.01 -0.82 -9.69
C LEU A 47 6.35 -1.55 -8.38
N TYR A 48 5.51 -2.52 -7.99
CA TYR A 48 5.79 -3.36 -6.82
C TYR A 48 7.09 -4.16 -7.00
N ILE A 49 7.28 -4.81 -8.16
CA ILE A 49 8.51 -5.56 -8.47
C ILE A 49 9.74 -4.64 -8.43
N GLU A 50 9.66 -3.46 -9.06
CA GLU A 50 10.76 -2.49 -9.11
C GLU A 50 11.18 -2.03 -7.70
N LEU A 51 10.20 -1.81 -6.80
CA LEU A 51 10.46 -1.55 -5.39
C LEU A 51 11.12 -2.75 -4.69
N GLN A 52 10.56 -3.96 -4.85
CA GLN A 52 11.08 -5.15 -4.16
C GLN A 52 12.51 -5.48 -4.58
N VAL A 53 12.83 -5.38 -5.86
CA VAL A 53 14.19 -5.60 -6.35
C VAL A 53 15.14 -4.60 -5.69
N ARG A 54 14.85 -3.29 -5.77
CA ARG A 54 15.74 -2.24 -5.25
C ARG A 54 15.87 -2.26 -3.74
N LYS A 55 14.83 -2.64 -2.99
CA LYS A 55 14.90 -2.76 -1.53
C LYS A 55 15.83 -3.90 -1.08
N HIS A 56 16.08 -4.90 -1.94
CA HIS A 56 16.81 -6.13 -1.59
C HIS A 56 18.11 -6.36 -2.37
N ILE A 57 18.59 -5.39 -3.18
CA ILE A 57 19.96 -5.42 -3.70
C ILE A 57 20.99 -5.14 -2.60
N ASP A 58 22.28 -5.16 -2.96
CA ASP A 58 23.39 -4.95 -2.04
C ASP A 58 23.21 -3.68 -1.19
N TRP A 59 23.42 -3.85 0.12
CA TRP A 59 23.24 -2.82 1.14
C TRP A 59 23.99 -1.53 0.86
N ALA A 60 25.15 -1.59 0.21
CA ALA A 60 25.97 -0.43 -0.10
C ALA A 60 25.37 0.48 -1.19
N VAL A 61 24.45 -0.05 -2.02
CA VAL A 61 23.88 0.70 -3.15
C VAL A 61 22.35 0.80 -3.12
N ARG A 62 21.65 -0.09 -2.41
CA ARG A 62 20.18 -0.20 -2.41
C ARG A 62 19.45 1.12 -2.18
N GLU A 63 19.92 1.93 -1.23
CA GLU A 63 19.27 3.19 -0.86
C GLU A 63 19.37 4.21 -1.99
N ARG A 64 20.55 4.37 -2.60
CA ARG A 64 20.76 5.28 -3.72
C ARG A 64 19.95 4.87 -4.95
N GLU A 65 19.96 3.58 -5.30
CA GLU A 65 19.22 3.08 -6.47
C GLU A 65 17.71 3.21 -6.27
N LEU A 66 17.20 2.96 -5.06
CA LEU A 66 15.79 3.14 -4.72
C LEU A 66 15.39 4.61 -4.81
N ILE A 67 16.13 5.52 -4.18
CA ILE A 67 15.83 6.95 -4.19
C ILE A 67 15.85 7.47 -5.64
N SER A 68 16.89 7.15 -6.40
CA SER A 68 17.01 7.63 -7.79
C SER A 68 15.85 7.17 -8.68
N TRP A 69 15.39 5.93 -8.52
CA TRP A 69 14.22 5.44 -9.25
C TRP A 69 12.94 6.14 -8.80
N ALA A 70 12.73 6.22 -7.48
CA ALA A 70 11.53 6.81 -6.92
C ALA A 70 11.41 8.31 -7.23
N GLU A 71 12.51 9.05 -7.30
CA GLU A 71 12.53 10.47 -7.70
C GLU A 71 12.08 10.66 -9.16
N VAL A 72 12.54 9.79 -10.06
CA VAL A 72 12.17 9.83 -11.48
C VAL A 72 10.69 9.49 -11.65
N GLU A 73 10.21 8.43 -11.01
CA GLU A 73 8.81 8.01 -11.12
C GLU A 73 7.85 8.99 -10.44
N ALA A 74 8.22 9.49 -9.24
CA ALA A 74 7.40 10.45 -8.49
C ALA A 74 7.21 11.77 -9.24
N ALA A 75 8.11 12.14 -10.16
CA ALA A 75 7.96 13.34 -10.98
C ALA A 75 6.70 13.33 -11.88
N ASN A 76 6.11 12.15 -12.12
CA ASN A 76 4.85 12.01 -12.84
C ASN A 76 3.61 12.28 -11.96
N TYR A 77 3.79 12.51 -10.66
CA TYR A 77 2.72 12.69 -9.68
C TYR A 77 2.84 14.06 -9.01
N GLU A 78 1.73 14.82 -9.02
CA GLU A 78 1.68 16.12 -8.35
C GLU A 78 1.61 15.94 -6.83
N ASP A 79 2.38 16.76 -6.10
CA ASP A 79 2.41 16.79 -4.63
C ASP A 79 2.68 15.42 -3.98
N ILE A 80 3.64 14.67 -4.54
CA ILE A 80 4.13 13.40 -3.98
C ILE A 80 5.66 13.48 -3.84
N TYR A 81 6.18 13.05 -2.69
CA TYR A 81 7.63 12.90 -2.49
C TYR A 81 8.10 11.50 -2.91
N TRP A 82 9.38 11.34 -3.24
CA TRP A 82 9.94 10.05 -3.68
C TRP A 82 9.66 8.93 -2.67
N GLN A 83 9.79 9.19 -1.36
CA GLN A 83 9.58 8.17 -0.33
C GLN A 83 8.10 7.78 -0.19
N GLU A 84 7.20 8.69 -0.56
CA GLU A 84 5.75 8.47 -0.54
C GLU A 84 5.31 7.67 -1.77
N PHE A 85 5.88 7.98 -2.94
CA PHE A 85 5.71 7.16 -4.13
C PHE A 85 6.26 5.73 -3.92
N ALA A 86 7.48 5.63 -3.38
CA ALA A 86 8.08 4.34 -3.04
C ALA A 86 7.20 3.56 -2.04
N ALA A 87 6.64 4.22 -1.02
CA ALA A 87 5.67 3.60 -0.14
C ALA A 87 4.42 3.11 -0.90
N ALA A 88 3.81 3.95 -1.74
CA ALA A 88 2.63 3.57 -2.52
C ALA A 88 2.87 2.35 -3.41
N SER A 89 4.04 2.26 -4.06
CA SER A 89 4.42 1.12 -4.89
C SER A 89 4.53 -0.22 -4.13
N GLY A 90 4.64 -0.17 -2.79
CA GLY A 90 4.73 -1.35 -1.94
C GLY A 90 3.38 -1.98 -1.57
N SER A 91 2.26 -1.40 -1.99
CA SER A 91 0.92 -1.89 -1.68
C SER A 91 0.34 -2.75 -2.80
N THR A 92 -0.40 -3.79 -2.44
CA THR A 92 -1.16 -4.62 -3.39
C THR A 92 -2.66 -4.25 -3.46
N LEU A 93 -3.11 -3.26 -2.68
CA LEU A 93 -4.54 -2.95 -2.54
C LEU A 93 -5.18 -2.48 -3.86
N ALA A 94 -4.47 -1.68 -4.67
CA ALA A 94 -4.96 -1.25 -5.97
C ALA A 94 -5.23 -2.44 -6.91
N VAL A 95 -4.32 -3.43 -6.93
CA VAL A 95 -4.49 -4.67 -7.72
C VAL A 95 -5.73 -5.44 -7.27
N PHE A 96 -5.96 -5.59 -5.96
CA PHE A 96 -7.15 -6.27 -5.46
C PHE A 96 -8.44 -5.49 -5.75
N ALA A 97 -8.41 -4.16 -5.67
CA ALA A 97 -9.54 -3.32 -6.03
C ALA A 97 -9.91 -3.45 -7.51
N LEU A 98 -8.91 -3.51 -8.39
CA LEU A 98 -9.11 -3.73 -9.83
C LEU A 98 -9.64 -5.12 -10.15
N PHE A 99 -9.19 -6.17 -9.44
CA PHE A 99 -9.79 -7.51 -9.57
C PHE A 99 -11.24 -7.55 -9.09
N ALA A 100 -11.55 -6.85 -8.00
CA ALA A 100 -12.92 -6.73 -7.52
C ALA A 100 -13.82 -5.99 -8.53
N LEU A 101 -13.31 -4.93 -9.16
CA LEU A 101 -14.00 -4.23 -10.25
C LEU A 101 -14.23 -5.16 -11.45
N ALA A 102 -13.20 -5.90 -11.87
CA ALA A 102 -13.26 -6.82 -13.01
C ALA A 102 -14.19 -8.03 -12.81
N ALA A 103 -14.67 -8.27 -11.59
CA ALA A 103 -15.71 -9.25 -11.30
C ALA A 103 -17.10 -8.79 -11.76
N GLY A 104 -17.28 -7.49 -12.06
CA GLY A 104 -18.49 -6.95 -12.69
C GLY A 104 -18.50 -7.13 -14.22
N ASP A 105 -19.70 -7.11 -14.78
CA ASP A 105 -19.92 -7.10 -16.23
C ASP A 105 -19.76 -5.68 -16.80
N GLU A 106 -19.31 -5.57 -18.05
CA GLU A 106 -19.25 -4.30 -18.82
C GLU A 106 -18.44 -3.16 -18.17
N VAL A 107 -17.30 -3.47 -17.53
CA VAL A 107 -16.42 -2.45 -16.94
C VAL A 107 -15.83 -1.54 -18.01
N CYS A 108 -16.03 -0.23 -17.87
CA CYS A 108 -15.49 0.77 -18.79
C CYS A 108 -14.17 1.40 -18.29
N VAL A 109 -13.44 2.04 -19.20
CA VAL A 109 -12.12 2.63 -18.94
C VAL A 109 -12.18 3.70 -17.85
N GLU A 110 -13.25 4.48 -17.79
CA GLU A 110 -13.46 5.53 -16.79
C GLU A 110 -13.55 4.95 -15.38
N GLN A 111 -14.22 3.80 -15.21
CA GLN A 111 -14.30 3.11 -13.92
C GLN A 111 -12.93 2.56 -13.50
N VAL A 112 -12.18 1.98 -14.45
CA VAL A 112 -10.81 1.51 -14.19
C VAL A 112 -9.93 2.67 -13.73
N GLN A 113 -9.97 3.81 -14.43
CA GLN A 113 -9.17 4.98 -14.07
C GLN A 113 -9.60 5.57 -12.72
N ALA A 114 -10.89 5.62 -12.43
CA ALA A 114 -11.41 6.11 -11.16
C ALA A 114 -10.92 5.27 -9.97
N VAL A 115 -10.98 3.93 -10.09
CA VAL A 115 -10.46 3.02 -9.06
C VAL A 115 -8.94 3.18 -8.93
N SER A 116 -8.22 3.23 -10.05
CA SER A 116 -6.75 3.32 -10.06
C SER A 116 -6.25 4.60 -9.41
N ASN A 117 -6.81 5.75 -9.79
CA ASN A 117 -6.47 7.05 -9.20
C ASN A 117 -6.90 7.18 -7.74
N THR A 118 -7.95 6.46 -7.33
CA THR A 118 -8.36 6.44 -5.92
C THR A 118 -7.37 5.65 -5.07
N TYR A 119 -6.96 4.47 -5.55
CA TYR A 119 -6.07 3.61 -4.77
C TYR A 119 -4.61 4.01 -4.87
N PHE A 120 -4.13 4.39 -6.05
CA PHE A 120 -2.74 4.75 -6.31
C PHE A 120 -2.63 6.23 -6.72
N PRO A 121 -1.75 7.03 -6.07
CA PRO A 121 -0.83 6.65 -5.00
C PRO A 121 -1.45 6.70 -3.60
N TRP A 122 -2.67 7.21 -3.42
CA TRP A 122 -3.15 7.68 -2.12
C TRP A 122 -3.44 6.58 -1.08
N ILE A 123 -4.38 5.68 -1.34
CA ILE A 123 -4.71 4.61 -0.37
C ILE A 123 -3.53 3.65 -0.21
N CYS A 124 -2.82 3.36 -1.30
CA CYS A 124 -1.64 2.52 -1.32
C CYS A 124 -0.49 3.11 -0.49
N GLY A 125 -0.21 4.41 -0.65
CA GLY A 125 0.79 5.09 0.15
C GLY A 125 0.38 5.19 1.60
N LEU A 126 -0.90 5.47 1.89
CA LEU A 126 -1.42 5.48 3.26
C LEU A 126 -1.22 4.13 3.95
N HIS A 127 -1.53 3.03 3.27
CA HIS A 127 -1.34 1.67 3.78
C HIS A 127 0.12 1.43 4.21
N ILE A 128 1.07 1.65 3.31
CA ILE A 128 2.48 1.33 3.57
C ILE A 128 3.15 2.36 4.50
N LEU A 129 2.76 3.63 4.44
CA LEU A 129 3.26 4.64 5.38
C LEU A 129 2.77 4.39 6.81
N LEU A 130 1.57 3.83 7.01
CA LEU A 130 1.08 3.43 8.34
C LEU A 130 1.85 2.23 8.89
N ASP A 131 2.16 1.26 8.02
CA ASP A 131 3.00 0.09 8.34
C ASP A 131 4.39 0.55 8.83
N TYR A 132 5.11 1.32 8.02
CA TYR A 132 6.38 1.91 8.43
C TYR A 132 6.27 2.83 9.66
N PHE A 133 5.15 3.53 9.86
CA PHE A 133 4.97 4.39 11.02
C PHE A 133 4.90 3.59 12.34
N ILE A 134 4.31 2.40 12.34
CA ILE A 134 4.25 1.56 13.54
C ILE A 134 5.53 0.73 13.74
N ASP A 135 6.31 0.49 12.68
CA ASP A 135 7.50 -0.36 12.73
C ASP A 135 8.82 0.41 12.92
N ARG A 136 8.75 1.72 13.13
CA ARG A 136 9.92 2.61 13.28
C ARG A 136 10.99 2.12 14.27
N GLU A 137 10.60 1.65 15.45
CA GLU A 137 11.59 1.17 16.43
C GLU A 137 12.26 -0.14 15.98
N GLU A 138 11.50 -1.03 15.35
CA GLU A 138 12.02 -2.29 14.81
C GLU A 138 12.98 -2.03 13.65
N ASP A 139 12.60 -1.16 12.71
CA ASP A 139 13.44 -0.80 11.56
C ASP A 139 14.71 -0.07 12.00
N ARG A 140 14.65 0.78 13.04
CA ARG A 140 15.85 1.40 13.62
C ARG A 140 16.82 0.37 14.18
N GLN A 141 16.31 -0.68 14.83
CA GLN A 141 17.14 -1.74 15.40
C GLN A 141 17.70 -2.67 14.32
N GLY A 142 16.89 -2.99 13.30
CA GLY A 142 17.27 -3.81 12.15
C GLY A 142 18.17 -3.09 11.13
N SER A 143 18.31 -1.76 11.24
CA SER A 143 18.92 -0.91 10.21
C SER A 143 18.21 -1.01 8.86
N ASP A 144 16.90 -1.30 8.87
CA ASP A 144 16.09 -1.45 7.68
C ASP A 144 15.61 -0.10 7.14
N LEU A 145 15.37 -0.06 5.83
CA LEU A 145 14.89 1.13 5.16
C LEU A 145 13.44 1.38 5.56
N ASN A 146 13.19 2.53 6.18
CA ASN A 146 11.86 2.98 6.58
C ASN A 146 11.59 4.38 6.01
N PHE A 147 10.57 4.48 5.15
CA PHE A 147 10.26 5.72 4.44
C PHE A 147 9.87 6.89 5.36
N THR A 148 9.44 6.61 6.59
CA THR A 148 9.10 7.67 7.56
C THR A 148 10.33 8.39 8.12
N PHE A 149 11.54 7.84 7.95
CA PHE A 149 12.78 8.50 8.42
C PHE A 149 13.27 9.61 7.49
N TYR A 150 12.77 9.67 6.26
CA TYR A 150 13.20 10.64 5.24
C TYR A 150 12.40 11.94 5.26
N TYR A 151 11.38 12.05 6.12
CA TYR A 151 10.77 13.34 6.39
C TYR A 151 11.72 14.23 7.20
N LYS A 152 11.70 15.53 6.90
CA LYS A 152 12.51 16.54 7.59
C LYS A 152 12.40 16.47 9.12
N ASP A 153 11.20 16.26 9.62
CA ASP A 153 10.88 16.18 11.05
C ASP A 153 9.53 15.47 11.27
N GLU A 154 9.22 15.16 12.54
CA GLU A 154 7.96 14.51 12.94
C GLU A 154 6.71 15.32 12.54
N ALA A 155 6.81 16.65 12.53
CA ALA A 155 5.69 17.50 12.15
C ALA A 155 5.43 17.44 10.65
N ALA A 156 6.49 17.38 9.82
CA ALA A 156 6.40 17.17 8.39
C ALA A 156 5.80 15.80 8.07
N MET A 157 6.28 14.73 8.71
CA MET A 157 5.70 13.39 8.58
C MET A 157 4.21 13.38 8.93
N SER A 158 3.83 13.96 10.07
CA SER A 158 2.43 14.01 10.51
C SER A 158 1.55 14.78 9.54
N ARG A 159 2.03 15.91 8.98
CA ARG A 159 1.30 16.66 7.94
C ARG A 159 1.12 15.84 6.66
N ARG A 160 2.15 15.12 6.22
CA ARG A 160 2.07 14.31 4.99
C ARG A 160 1.19 13.08 5.16
N LEU A 161 1.24 12.39 6.31
CA LEU A 161 0.27 11.33 6.63
C LEU A 161 -1.17 11.85 6.63
N LYS A 162 -1.43 13.01 7.24
CA LYS A 162 -2.76 13.67 7.18
C LYS A 162 -3.17 14.01 5.75
N HIS A 163 -2.24 14.49 4.94
CA HIS A 163 -2.49 14.76 3.53
C HIS A 163 -2.90 13.49 2.77
N PHE A 164 -2.21 12.37 2.98
CA PHE A 164 -2.58 11.07 2.39
C PHE A 164 -3.98 10.59 2.83
N ILE A 165 -4.35 10.81 4.10
CA ILE A 165 -5.71 10.53 4.60
C ILE A 165 -6.74 11.42 3.90
N GLY A 166 -6.48 12.73 3.84
CA GLY A 166 -7.36 13.69 3.20
C GLY A 166 -7.57 13.39 1.71
N GLN A 167 -6.49 13.10 0.97
CA GLN A 167 -6.55 12.71 -0.43
C GLN A 167 -7.28 11.38 -0.61
N SER A 168 -7.00 10.38 0.23
CA SER A 168 -7.71 9.09 0.19
C SER A 168 -9.22 9.25 0.32
N HIS A 169 -9.69 10.16 1.20
CA HIS A 169 -11.12 10.47 1.34
C HIS A 169 -11.66 11.33 0.20
N ALA A 170 -10.88 12.29 -0.30
CA ALA A 170 -11.29 13.15 -1.41
C ALA A 170 -11.54 12.33 -2.69
N GLN A 171 -10.67 11.36 -2.97
CA GLN A 171 -10.79 10.51 -4.15
C GLN A 171 -12.05 9.62 -4.14
N LEU A 172 -12.62 9.33 -2.97
CA LEU A 172 -13.87 8.57 -2.85
C LEU A 172 -15.04 9.23 -3.60
N ALA A 173 -15.01 10.55 -3.80
CA ALA A 173 -16.05 11.27 -4.54
C ALA A 173 -16.10 10.90 -6.03
N HIS A 174 -15.04 10.28 -6.56
CA HIS A 174 -14.95 9.84 -7.96
C HIS A 174 -15.42 8.41 -8.18
N LEU A 175 -15.77 7.67 -7.12
CA LEU A 175 -16.28 6.31 -7.21
C LEU A 175 -17.81 6.28 -7.19
N GLU A 176 -18.42 5.48 -8.07
CA GLU A 176 -19.87 5.28 -8.11
C GLU A 176 -20.42 4.68 -6.80
N ASN A 177 -19.67 3.76 -6.18
CA ASN A 177 -19.94 3.25 -4.83
C ASN A 177 -18.67 3.23 -3.99
N SER A 178 -18.53 4.25 -3.14
CA SER A 178 -17.36 4.42 -2.28
C SER A 178 -17.48 3.77 -0.90
N THR A 179 -18.59 3.10 -0.57
CA THR A 179 -18.83 2.59 0.80
C THR A 179 -17.77 1.59 1.24
N PHE A 180 -17.43 0.65 0.35
CA PHE A 180 -16.40 -0.35 0.63
C PHE A 180 -15.00 0.27 0.70
N THR A 181 -14.62 1.09 -0.29
CA THR A 181 -13.31 1.77 -0.30
C THR A 181 -13.13 2.69 0.91
N ARG A 182 -14.19 3.39 1.36
CA ARG A 182 -14.19 4.15 2.61
C ARG A 182 -13.88 3.26 3.81
N THR A 183 -14.52 2.09 3.87
CA THR A 183 -14.28 1.09 4.92
C THR A 183 -12.84 0.59 4.90
N VAL A 184 -12.23 0.45 3.72
CA VAL A 184 -10.79 0.13 3.60
C VAL A 184 -9.92 1.22 4.22
N VAL A 185 -10.15 2.50 3.89
CA VAL A 185 -9.38 3.63 4.45
C VAL A 185 -9.53 3.71 5.97
N GLU A 186 -10.77 3.68 6.48
CA GLU A 186 -11.05 3.73 7.91
C GLU A 186 -10.48 2.49 8.64
N GLY A 187 -10.56 1.33 8.00
CA GLY A 187 -10.05 0.05 8.49
C GLY A 187 -8.53 0.03 8.60
N LEU A 188 -7.81 0.53 7.59
CA LEU A 188 -6.34 0.65 7.62
C LEU A 188 -5.90 1.47 8.82
N LEU A 189 -6.44 2.68 8.98
CA LEU A 189 -6.11 3.55 10.10
C LEU A 189 -6.41 2.89 11.45
N ALA A 190 -7.61 2.30 11.59
CA ALA A 190 -8.00 1.63 12.82
C ALA A 190 -7.11 0.43 13.16
N MET A 191 -6.81 -0.42 12.18
CA MET A 191 -6.01 -1.64 12.36
C MET A 191 -4.58 -1.31 12.74
N TYR A 192 -3.91 -0.43 11.98
CA TYR A 192 -2.52 -0.08 12.23
C TYR A 192 -2.36 0.74 13.51
N LEU A 193 -3.18 1.78 13.70
CA LEU A 193 -3.01 2.68 14.84
C LEU A 193 -3.44 2.06 16.18
N SER A 194 -4.18 0.96 16.17
CA SER A 194 -4.53 0.18 17.38
C SER A 194 -3.44 -0.80 17.81
N ASP A 195 -2.33 -0.92 17.07
CA ASP A 195 -1.24 -1.81 17.42
C ASP A 195 -0.55 -1.42 18.74
N GLN A 196 -0.08 -2.41 19.50
CA GLN A 196 0.63 -2.17 20.76
C GLN A 196 1.94 -1.39 20.54
N LYS A 197 2.56 -1.53 19.36
CA LYS A 197 3.76 -0.77 18.95
C LYS A 197 3.54 0.75 19.09
N VAL A 198 2.34 1.26 18.77
CA VAL A 198 1.98 2.68 18.92
C VAL A 198 2.10 3.14 20.37
N LYS A 199 1.61 2.31 21.32
CA LYS A 199 1.68 2.65 22.75
C LYS A 199 3.13 2.58 23.26
N ARG A 200 3.86 1.54 22.88
CA ARG A 200 5.25 1.29 23.33
C ARG A 200 6.19 2.41 22.87
N GLN A 201 5.99 2.93 21.67
CA GLN A 201 6.78 4.01 21.07
C GLN A 201 6.28 5.42 21.41
N LYS A 202 5.27 5.55 22.27
CA LYS A 202 4.66 6.85 22.66
C LYS A 202 4.09 7.66 21.48
N LEU A 203 3.57 6.97 20.46
CA LEU A 203 3.03 7.57 19.23
C LEU A 203 1.54 7.97 19.32
N GLN A 204 0.90 7.84 20.49
CA GLN A 204 -0.55 7.98 20.64
C GLN A 204 -1.07 9.36 20.26
N LYS A 205 -0.29 10.42 20.50
CA LYS A 205 -0.68 11.79 20.14
C LYS A 205 -0.80 11.95 18.62
N THR A 206 0.19 11.45 17.88
CA THR A 206 0.16 11.46 16.41
C THR A 206 -0.94 10.55 15.90
N ALA A 207 -1.08 9.33 16.44
CA ALA A 207 -2.14 8.41 16.07
C ALA A 207 -3.55 9.00 16.25
N ALA A 208 -3.82 9.66 17.38
CA ALA A 208 -5.09 10.35 17.61
C ALA A 208 -5.34 11.44 16.57
N ALA A 209 -4.32 12.25 16.26
CA ALA A 209 -4.43 13.29 15.24
C ALA A 209 -4.67 12.76 13.82
N LEU A 210 -4.22 11.53 13.50
CA LEU A 210 -4.50 10.85 12.23
C LEU A 210 -5.93 10.26 12.21
N LEU A 211 -6.38 9.67 13.33
CA LEU A 211 -7.76 9.19 13.46
C LEU A 211 -8.76 10.34 13.35
N ASP A 212 -8.47 11.49 13.97
CA ASP A 212 -9.28 12.71 13.88
C ASP A 212 -9.37 13.23 12.45
N GLU A 213 -8.28 13.17 11.69
CA GLU A 213 -8.23 13.58 10.27
C GLU A 213 -9.20 12.76 9.42
N SER A 214 -9.31 11.44 9.68
CA SER A 214 -10.21 10.54 8.94
C SER A 214 -11.66 10.64 9.42
N GLY A 215 -11.90 11.17 10.61
CA GLY A 215 -13.23 11.43 11.14
C GLY A 215 -13.80 10.34 12.07
N PRO A 216 -15.03 10.56 12.59
CA PRO A 216 -15.55 9.88 13.77
C PRO A 216 -15.85 8.38 13.58
N ASN A 217 -16.11 7.92 12.34
CA ASN A 217 -16.33 6.50 12.09
C ASN A 217 -15.04 5.68 12.31
N THR A 218 -13.90 6.21 11.87
CA THR A 218 -12.57 5.62 12.10
C THR A 218 -12.32 5.34 13.58
N TRP A 219 -12.74 6.25 14.47
CA TRP A 219 -12.63 6.05 15.93
C TRP A 219 -13.47 4.86 16.44
N ARG A 220 -14.63 4.59 15.84
CA ARG A 220 -15.46 3.43 16.21
C ARG A 220 -14.77 2.14 15.80
N VAL A 221 -14.25 2.09 14.58
CA VAL A 221 -13.48 0.94 14.07
C VAL A 221 -12.21 0.73 14.90
N TYR A 222 -11.48 1.80 15.23
CA TYR A 222 -10.30 1.75 16.09
C TYR A 222 -10.59 1.13 17.46
N ARG A 223 -11.71 1.51 18.10
CA ARG A 223 -12.12 0.93 19.40
C ARG A 223 -12.43 -0.56 19.28
N LEU A 224 -13.03 -0.99 18.17
CA LEU A 224 -13.28 -2.39 17.89
C LEU A 224 -11.95 -3.16 17.73
N CYS A 225 -11.04 -2.67 16.88
CA CYS A 225 -9.71 -3.28 16.70
C CYS A 225 -8.93 -3.36 18.02
N ALA A 226 -8.92 -2.28 18.80
CA ALA A 226 -8.26 -2.23 20.10
C ALA A 226 -8.89 -3.20 21.13
N LEU A 227 -10.20 -3.43 21.05
CA LEU A 227 -10.89 -4.41 21.89
C LEU A 227 -10.51 -5.83 21.49
N VAL A 228 -10.54 -6.15 20.19
CA VAL A 228 -10.17 -7.48 19.67
C VAL A 228 -8.73 -7.83 20.06
N ARG A 229 -7.77 -6.91 19.90
CA ARG A 229 -6.35 -7.08 20.29
C ARG A 229 -6.08 -7.21 21.80
N ARG A 230 -7.11 -7.06 22.65
CA ARG A 230 -7.00 -7.37 24.08
C ARG A 230 -7.36 -8.82 24.39
N PHE A 231 -8.15 -9.45 23.52
CA PHE A 231 -8.62 -10.82 23.68
C PHE A 231 -7.79 -11.82 22.87
N PHE A 232 -7.12 -11.36 21.82
CA PHE A 232 -6.15 -12.09 21.01
C PHE A 232 -4.80 -11.38 21.07
#